data_AF-A0A2P5DWW4-F1
#
_entry.id   AF-A0A2P5DWW4-F1
#
_cell.length_a   1.000
_cell.length_b   1.000
_cell.length_c   1.000
_cell.angle_alpha   90.00
_cell.angle_beta   90.00
_cell.angle_gamma   90.00
#
_symmetry.space_group_name_H-M   'P 1'
#
loop_
_entity.id
_entity.type
_entity.pdbx_description
1 polymer ?
#
loop_
_entity_poly.entity_id
_entity_poly.type
_entity_poly.pdbx_seq_one_letter_code
_entity_poly.pdbx_strand_id
1 'polypeptide(L)'
;MCTLKQLPKGLGRLTSLQTLDILVVLEDRELYLNLRDLRMLSYLEFQGTLCIPECTNVRGPDEAGIIILKSRRHLVRLDLYFGK
;
A
#
# COMPACT_ATOMS: atom_id res chain seq x y z
N MET A 1 -12.74 -5.26 -15.56
CA MET A 1 -12.42 -4.83 -14.18
C MET A 1 -11.27 -3.84 -14.26
N CYS A 2 -11.45 -2.60 -13.79
CA CYS A 2 -10.41 -1.60 -13.79
C CYS A 2 -9.34 -1.97 -12.75
N THR A 3 -8.19 -2.43 -13.20
CA THR A 3 -7.05 -2.70 -12.32
C THR A 3 -6.33 -1.38 -12.09
N LEU A 4 -6.49 -0.83 -10.89
CA LEU A 4 -5.66 0.28 -10.43
C LEU A 4 -4.21 -0.20 -10.42
N LYS A 5 -3.34 0.34 -11.26
CA LYS A 5 -1.96 -0.13 -11.37
C LYS A 5 -1.03 0.58 -10.40
N GLN A 6 -1.30 1.85 -10.11
CA GLN A 6 -0.44 2.72 -9.33
C GLN A 6 -1.30 3.76 -8.60
N LEU A 7 -0.89 4.15 -7.40
CA LEU A 7 -1.53 5.22 -6.64
C LEU A 7 -0.65 6.48 -6.69
N PRO A 8 -1.22 7.68 -6.93
CA PRO A 8 -0.44 8.90 -6.93
C PRO A 8 0.05 9.20 -5.51
N LYS A 9 1.28 9.71 -5.39
CA LYS A 9 1.88 10.10 -4.10
C LYS A 9 1.03 11.10 -3.31
N GLY A 10 0.26 11.94 -4.01
CA GLY A 10 -0.68 12.89 -3.43
C GLY A 10 -1.82 12.26 -2.61
N LEU A 11 -2.10 10.96 -2.79
CA LEU A 11 -3.13 10.25 -2.01
C LEU A 11 -2.82 10.26 -0.50
N GLY A 12 -1.52 10.27 -0.14
CA GLY A 12 -1.06 10.43 1.25
C GLY A 12 -1.56 11.70 1.94
N ARG A 13 -1.97 12.73 1.17
CA ARG A 13 -2.42 14.03 1.67
C ARG A 13 -3.93 14.13 1.88
N LEU A 14 -4.70 13.10 1.56
CA LEU A 14 -6.16 13.12 1.64
C LEU A 14 -6.66 12.96 3.08
N THR A 15 -6.58 14.01 3.89
CA THR A 15 -6.91 13.98 5.33
C THR A 15 -8.36 13.62 5.66
N SER A 16 -9.29 13.75 4.72
CA SER A 16 -10.71 13.39 4.90
C SER A 16 -11.08 12.03 4.34
N LEU A 17 -10.12 11.31 3.72
CA LEU A 17 -10.37 9.95 3.28
C LEU A 17 -10.55 9.06 4.51
N GLN A 18 -11.58 8.22 4.55
CA GLN A 18 -11.89 7.37 5.72
C GLN A 18 -11.64 5.91 5.40
N THR A 19 -12.10 5.48 4.23
CA THR A 19 -11.97 4.10 3.74
C THR A 19 -11.19 4.06 2.43
N LEU A 20 -10.49 2.96 2.22
CA LEU A 20 -9.85 2.65 0.94
C LEU A 20 -9.96 1.14 0.70
N ASP A 21 -10.53 0.76 -0.44
CA ASP A 21 -10.82 -0.65 -0.74
C ASP A 21 -9.64 -1.38 -1.40
N ILE A 22 -8.86 -0.65 -2.21
CA ILE A 22 -7.74 -1.21 -2.96
C ILE A 22 -6.51 -0.32 -2.74
N LEU A 23 -5.41 -0.95 -2.31
CA LEU A 23 -4.14 -0.28 -2.14
C LEU A 23 -3.10 -0.98 -3.01
N VAL A 24 -2.50 -0.23 -3.94
CA VAL A 24 -1.44 -0.73 -4.83
C VAL A 24 -0.15 0.04 -4.55
N VAL A 25 0.89 -0.70 -4.19
CA VAL A 25 2.14 -0.12 -3.71
C VAL A 25 3.29 -0.53 -4.60
N LEU A 26 4.06 0.44 -5.07
CA LEU A 26 5.21 0.24 -5.94
C LEU A 26 6.47 0.77 -5.28
N GLU A 27 7.62 0.29 -5.75
CA GLU A 27 8.92 0.75 -5.24
C GLU A 27 9.32 2.12 -5.80
N ASP A 28 8.72 2.56 -6.92
CA ASP A 28 8.97 3.88 -7.51
C ASP A 28 8.66 5.01 -6.50
N ARG A 29 9.71 5.78 -6.17
CA ARG A 29 9.72 6.72 -5.04
C ARG A 29 9.27 8.13 -5.43
N GLU A 30 9.24 8.44 -6.72
CA GLU A 30 9.06 9.82 -7.17
C GLU A 30 7.60 10.15 -7.46
N LEU A 31 6.93 9.31 -8.24
CA LEU A 31 5.61 9.62 -8.80
C LEU A 31 4.47 8.93 -8.05
N TYR A 32 4.76 7.79 -7.43
CA TYR A 32 3.74 6.91 -6.87
C TYR A 32 3.87 6.72 -5.37
N LEU A 33 2.76 6.29 -4.79
CA LEU A 33 2.65 5.94 -3.39
C LEU A 33 3.48 4.67 -3.11
N ASN A 34 4.47 4.80 -2.24
CA ASN A 34 5.30 3.69 -1.79
C ASN A 34 4.94 3.27 -0.34
N LEU A 35 5.58 2.20 0.14
CA LEU A 35 5.37 1.68 1.50
C LEU A 35 5.66 2.69 2.63
N ARG A 36 6.50 3.69 2.40
CA ARG A 36 6.79 4.73 3.40
C ARG A 36 5.66 5.75 3.49
N ASP A 37 5.11 6.14 2.34
CA ASP A 37 3.98 7.07 2.25
C ASP A 37 2.70 6.49 2.88
N LEU A 38 2.58 5.15 2.92
CA LEU A 38 1.50 4.47 3.63
C LEU A 38 1.44 4.73 5.14
N ARG A 39 2.53 5.14 5.79
CA ARG A 39 2.48 5.55 7.21
C ARG A 39 1.58 6.77 7.37
N MET A 40 1.55 7.65 6.37
CA MET A 40 0.65 8.80 6.35
C MET A 40 -0.80 8.36 6.30
N LEU A 41 -1.08 7.18 5.71
CA LEU A 41 -2.41 6.60 5.59
C LEU A 41 -2.75 5.64 6.73
N SER A 42 -2.07 5.74 7.88
CA SER A 42 -2.34 4.91 9.06
C SER A 42 -3.69 5.23 9.72
N TYR A 43 -4.25 6.41 9.49
CA TYR A 43 -5.59 6.80 9.93
C TYR A 43 -6.72 6.16 9.11
N LEU A 44 -6.40 5.60 7.93
CA LEU A 44 -7.41 4.97 7.09
C LEU A 44 -7.81 3.61 7.63
N GLU A 45 -9.12 3.40 7.70
CA GLU A 45 -9.64 2.06 7.77
C GLU A 45 -9.54 1.42 6.40
N PHE A 46 -8.54 0.56 6.25
CA PHE A 46 -8.41 -0.25 5.05
C PHE A 46 -9.30 -1.48 5.15
N GLN A 47 -10.38 -1.49 4.39
CA GLN A 47 -11.31 -2.61 4.29
C GLN A 47 -11.26 -3.16 2.87
N GLY A 48 -10.39 -4.13 2.62
CA GLY A 48 -10.29 -4.70 1.27
C GLY A 48 -8.97 -5.35 0.92
N THR A 49 -8.48 -5.06 -0.30
CA THR A 49 -7.41 -5.80 -0.97
C THR A 49 -6.12 -4.99 -1.11
N LEU A 50 -5.06 -5.41 -0.44
CA LEU A 50 -3.72 -4.87 -0.64
C LEU A 50 -3.01 -5.67 -1.73
N CYS A 51 -2.57 -4.99 -2.79
CA CYS A 51 -1.80 -5.57 -3.88
C CYS A 51 -0.40 -4.95 -3.93
N ILE A 52 0.64 -5.79 -3.93
CA ILE A 52 2.03 -5.36 -4.07
C ILE A 52 2.62 -6.11 -5.28
N PRO A 53 2.60 -5.50 -6.49
CA PRO A 53 2.93 -6.17 -7.75
C PRO A 53 4.43 -6.41 -8.00
N GLU A 54 5.31 -5.70 -7.31
CA GLU A 54 6.76 -5.81 -7.52
C GLU A 54 7.50 -5.90 -6.18
N CYS A 55 7.49 -7.10 -5.58
CA CYS A 55 8.24 -7.38 -4.33
C CYS A 55 9.71 -7.76 -4.58
N THR A 56 10.29 -7.44 -5.73
CA THR A 56 11.59 -7.96 -6.20
C THR A 56 12.80 -7.48 -5.39
N ASN A 57 12.66 -6.39 -4.62
CA ASN A 57 13.75 -5.75 -3.88
C ASN A 57 13.46 -5.59 -2.37
N VAL A 58 12.52 -6.36 -1.82
CA VAL A 58 12.30 -6.41 -0.36
C VAL A 58 13.50 -7.10 0.29
N ARG A 59 14.63 -6.39 0.40
CA ARG A 59 15.85 -6.79 1.08
C ARG A 59 15.60 -6.72 2.57
N GLY A 60 14.92 -7.73 3.07
CA GLY A 60 14.43 -7.76 4.43
C GLY A 60 13.21 -6.85 4.62
N PRO A 61 12.53 -7.01 5.75
CA PRO A 61 11.28 -6.31 5.95
C PRO A 61 11.58 -4.83 6.27
N ASP A 62 11.14 -3.90 5.41
CA ASP A 62 11.09 -2.48 5.78
C ASP A 62 10.16 -2.37 7.00
N GLU A 63 10.65 -1.84 8.12
CA GLU A 63 9.87 -1.63 9.34
C GLU A 63 8.58 -0.86 9.05
N ALA A 64 8.58 0.06 8.07
CA ALA A 64 7.36 0.72 7.60
C ALA A 64 6.32 -0.31 7.15
N GLY A 65 6.72 -1.21 6.24
CA GLY A 65 5.86 -2.25 5.69
C GLY A 65 5.33 -3.21 6.77
N ILE A 66 6.17 -3.64 7.71
CA ILE A 66 5.74 -4.49 8.83
C ILE A 66 4.70 -3.78 9.69
N ILE A 67 4.98 -2.55 10.10
CA ILE A 67 4.10 -1.78 11.00
C ILE A 67 2.74 -1.55 10.33
N ILE A 68 2.73 -1.22 9.04
CA ILE A 68 1.51 -1.00 8.27
C ILE A 68 0.70 -2.30 8.15
N LEU A 69 1.33 -3.41 7.77
CA LEU A 69 0.62 -4.69 7.67
C LEU A 69 0.06 -5.13 9.03
N LYS A 70 0.80 -4.92 10.12
CA LYS A 70 0.35 -5.24 11.48
C LYS A 70 -0.78 -4.34 11.97
N SER A 71 -0.85 -3.08 11.54
CA SER A 71 -1.91 -2.17 11.96
C SER A 71 -3.23 -2.38 11.22
N ARG A 72 -3.22 -3.05 10.07
CA ARG A 72 -4.40 -3.27 9.20
C ARG A 72 -5.22 -4.48 9.65
N ARG A 73 -6.12 -4.28 10.63
CA ARG A 73 -6.95 -5.34 11.22
C ARG A 73 -8.08 -5.85 10.31
N HIS A 74 -8.47 -5.09 9.28
CA HIS A 74 -9.57 -5.40 8.37
C HIS A 74 -9.11 -5.77 6.95
N LEU A 75 -7.86 -6.24 6.82
CA LEU A 75 -7.34 -6.72 5.55
C LEU A 75 -8.08 -8.01 5.14
N VAL A 76 -8.89 -7.93 4.09
CA VAL A 76 -9.67 -9.08 3.59
C VAL A 76 -8.81 -9.93 2.66
N ARG A 77 -7.96 -9.29 1.86
CA ARG A 77 -7.12 -9.98 0.86
C ARG A 77 -5.76 -9.30 0.73
N LEU A 78 -4.73 -10.12 0.62
CA LEU A 78 -3.35 -9.69 0.36
C LEU A 78 -2.82 -10.43 -0.86
N ASP A 79 -2.56 -9.71 -1.94
CA ASP A 79 -1.95 -10.24 -3.16
C ASP A 79 -0.50 -9.72 -3.25
N LEU A 80 0.47 -10.63 -3.14
CA LEU A 80 1.90 -10.33 -3.27
C LEU A 80 2.42 -10.96 -4.55
N TYR A 81 3.07 -10.18 -5.40
CA TYR A 81 3.71 -10.66 -6.61
C TYR A 81 5.21 -10.46 -6.48
N PHE A 82 5.90 -11.57 -6.26
CA PHE A 82 7.35 -11.65 -6.36
C PHE A 82 7.64 -11.95 -7.83
N GLY A 83 8.32 -11.03 -8.51
CA GLY A 83 8.76 -11.25 -9.90
C GLY A 83 9.51 -12.58 -10.05
N LYS A 84 9.64 -13.07 -11.29
CA LYS A 84 10.43 -14.28 -11.59
C LYS A 84 11.90 -14.10 -11.22
#